data_AF-A0A9R1E3I2-F1
#
_entry.id   AF-A0A9R1E3I2-F1
#
_cell.length_a   1.000
_cell.length_b   1.000
_cell.length_c   1.000
_cell.angle_alpha   90.00
_cell.angle_beta   90.00
_cell.angle_gamma   90.00
#
_symmetry.space_group_name_H-M   'P 1'
#
loop_
_entity.id
_entity.type
_entity.pdbx_description
1 polymer ?
#
loop_
_entity_poly.entity_id
_entity_poly.type
_entity_poly.pdbx_seq_one_letter_code
_entity_poly.pdbx_strand_id
1 'polypeptide(L)'
;MQRDRGVSAAAGGAGERKRIGEAMDRSSPSTSWGFSGGRERDRIAAGKQPEVPRSGGGSTAMSKGKLSDGESDTDSEESDLSGSDGEDTSWISWFCSLRGNEFFCEVDDDYIQDDFNLCGLSGQVPYYEYALDLILDVESSHGDMFTEEQNELIESAAEMLYGLIHVRYILTSKGLAAMLDKYKNYDFGRCPRVHCSGQPCLPVGQSDIPRSSNVKIYCPKCEDLYYPRSKYQSNIDGAYFGTTFPHLFLMTYPHLKPQKPSQQYVPKVFGFKLHKP
;
A
#
# COMPACT_ATOMS: atom_id res chain seq x y z
N MET A 1 -2.10 75.74 6.72
CA MET A 1 -1.56 75.94 8.08
C MET A 1 -0.33 75.05 8.24
N GLN A 2 0.72 75.65 8.81
CA GLN A 2 2.03 75.14 9.30
C GLN A 2 2.23 73.61 9.32
N ARG A 3 3.35 73.10 8.73
CA ARG A 3 4.67 72.82 9.37
C ARG A 3 4.53 71.84 10.55
N ASP A 4 5.33 70.82 10.75
CA ASP A 4 6.67 70.48 10.26
C ASP A 4 7.01 69.05 10.72
N ARG A 5 7.96 68.42 10.04
CA ARG A 5 9.07 67.55 10.53
C ARG A 5 8.79 66.47 11.59
N GLY A 6 9.30 65.25 11.50
CA GLY A 6 10.39 64.75 10.67
C GLY A 6 11.22 63.70 11.44
N VAL A 7 11.63 62.67 10.70
CA VAL A 7 12.96 62.03 10.73
C VAL A 7 13.51 61.42 12.04
N SER A 8 13.74 60.10 12.00
CA SER A 8 15.05 59.38 12.16
C SER A 8 14.74 57.89 12.37
N ALA A 9 15.17 56.90 11.57
CA ALA A 9 16.48 56.49 11.05
C ALA A 9 17.36 55.70 12.04
N ALA A 10 17.94 54.60 11.51
CA ALA A 10 19.00 53.70 12.02
C ALA A 10 18.57 52.58 13.01
N ALA A 11 19.06 51.34 12.97
CA ALA A 11 19.98 50.60 12.07
C ALA A 11 20.02 49.11 12.50
N GLY A 12 20.46 48.20 11.60
CA GLY A 12 21.37 47.10 11.97
C GLY A 12 20.97 45.64 11.67
N GLY A 13 21.78 44.97 10.83
CA GLY A 13 22.06 43.51 10.81
C GLY A 13 21.14 42.67 9.91
N ALA A 14 21.51 42.15 8.72
CA ALA A 14 22.60 41.23 8.31
C ALA A 14 22.40 39.75 8.69
N GLY A 15 22.30 38.88 7.66
CA GLY A 15 22.28 37.39 7.75
C GLY A 15 20.93 36.83 8.22
N GLU A 16 20.35 35.75 7.69
CA GLU A 16 20.95 34.53 7.16
C GLU A 16 19.88 33.82 6.31
N ARG A 17 20.19 33.53 5.04
CA ARG A 17 19.38 32.63 4.22
C ARG A 17 19.62 31.21 4.73
N LYS A 18 18.60 30.54 5.26
CA LYS A 18 18.66 29.09 5.47
C LYS A 18 17.50 28.40 4.77
N ARG A 19 17.84 27.94 3.56
CA ARG A 19 17.16 26.91 2.78
C ARG A 19 17.24 25.61 3.59
N ILE A 20 16.11 25.13 4.10
CA ILE A 20 16.00 23.75 4.59
C ILE A 20 15.29 22.99 3.49
N GLY A 21 16.08 22.45 2.58
CA GLY A 21 15.66 21.31 1.79
C GLY A 21 16.00 20.07 2.62
N GLU A 22 14.98 19.42 3.16
CA GLU A 22 15.11 18.02 3.58
C GLU A 22 14.57 17.20 2.42
N ALA A 23 15.49 16.66 1.63
CA ALA A 23 15.22 15.53 0.76
C ALA A 23 14.84 14.36 1.68
N MET A 24 13.57 13.97 1.67
CA MET A 24 13.18 12.67 2.19
C MET A 24 13.76 11.62 1.26
N ASP A 25 14.74 10.90 1.80
CA ASP A 25 15.35 9.71 1.24
C ASP A 25 14.22 8.70 0.92
N ARG A 26 13.88 8.59 -0.38
CA ARG A 26 12.99 7.57 -0.91
C ARG A 26 13.81 6.31 -1.10
N SER A 27 13.97 5.55 -0.03
CA SER A 27 14.37 4.14 -0.12
C SER A 27 13.10 3.29 0.07
N SER A 28 12.23 3.31 -0.94
CA SER A 28 11.33 2.18 -1.17
C SER A 28 12.14 1.14 -1.93
N PRO A 29 12.19 -0.13 -1.50
CA PRO A 29 12.76 -1.18 -2.34
C PRO A 29 11.96 -1.21 -3.63
N SER A 30 12.58 -0.90 -4.77
CA SER A 30 11.94 -1.01 -6.08
C SER A 30 11.68 -2.48 -6.34
N THR A 31 10.45 -2.91 -6.08
CA THR A 31 9.89 -4.09 -6.72
C THR A 31 9.44 -3.59 -8.09
N SER A 32 10.28 -3.73 -9.11
CA SER A 32 9.86 -3.46 -10.49
C SER A 32 8.91 -4.56 -10.96
N TRP A 33 7.96 -4.20 -11.82
CA TRP A 33 7.08 -5.17 -12.44
C TRP A 33 7.84 -5.91 -13.55
N GLY A 34 8.04 -7.22 -13.39
CA GLY A 34 8.70 -8.05 -14.38
C GLY A 34 7.68 -8.80 -15.22
N PHE A 35 7.52 -8.43 -16.49
CA PHE A 35 6.75 -9.22 -17.46
C PHE A 35 7.34 -10.64 -17.59
N SER A 36 6.54 -11.66 -17.27
CA SER A 36 6.89 -13.06 -17.48
C SER A 36 6.53 -13.49 -18.92
N GLY A 37 7.29 -13.00 -19.90
CA GLY A 37 7.21 -13.51 -21.27
C GLY A 37 7.72 -14.96 -21.35
N GLY A 38 6.85 -15.88 -21.77
CA GLY A 38 7.13 -17.32 -21.85
C GLY A 38 8.41 -17.65 -22.63
N ARG A 39 9.35 -18.37 -22.00
CA ARG A 39 10.54 -18.91 -22.66
C ARG A 39 10.29 -20.32 -23.18
N GLU A 40 10.32 -20.44 -24.49
CA GLU A 40 10.39 -21.69 -25.24
C GLU A 40 11.66 -22.48 -24.88
N ARG A 41 11.51 -23.74 -24.45
CA ARG A 41 12.61 -24.60 -23.99
C ARG A 41 12.93 -25.67 -25.02
N ASP A 42 14.02 -25.47 -25.76
CA ASP A 42 14.59 -26.49 -26.63
C ASP A 42 15.16 -27.67 -25.83
N ARG A 43 14.81 -28.88 -26.28
CA ARG A 43 15.18 -30.18 -25.71
C ARG A 43 16.49 -30.68 -26.31
N ILE A 44 17.44 -31.15 -25.48
CA ILE A 44 18.40 -32.21 -25.87
C ILE A 44 18.57 -33.21 -24.72
N ALA A 45 18.65 -34.49 -25.09
CA ALA A 45 18.52 -35.67 -24.27
C ALA A 45 19.84 -36.40 -23.94
N ALA A 46 19.73 -37.32 -22.98
CA ALA A 46 20.38 -38.64 -22.86
C ALA A 46 21.66 -38.79 -22.01
N GLY A 47 21.63 -39.79 -21.10
CA GLY A 47 22.83 -40.58 -20.77
C GLY A 47 22.95 -41.24 -19.40
N LYS A 48 22.15 -42.30 -19.14
CA LYS A 48 22.43 -43.57 -18.41
C LYS A 48 23.40 -43.66 -17.19
N GLN A 49 22.88 -44.30 -16.12
CA GLN A 49 23.60 -45.05 -15.06
C GLN A 49 24.31 -46.32 -15.60
N PRO A 50 25.17 -47.01 -14.79
CA PRO A 50 24.74 -48.16 -13.94
C PRO A 50 25.42 -48.17 -12.52
N GLU A 51 24.78 -48.53 -11.40
CA GLU A 51 24.34 -49.84 -10.85
C GLU A 51 25.34 -50.58 -9.91
N VAL A 52 25.00 -50.59 -8.59
CA VAL A 52 24.98 -51.69 -7.55
C VAL A 52 26.24 -52.60 -7.30
N PRO A 53 26.31 -53.52 -6.28
CA PRO A 53 25.45 -53.79 -5.10
C PRO A 53 26.12 -54.26 -3.76
N ARG A 54 25.26 -54.39 -2.72
CA ARG A 54 25.17 -55.48 -1.68
C ARG A 54 26.27 -55.57 -0.59
N SER A 55 26.06 -56.06 0.64
CA SER A 55 24.93 -56.71 1.35
C SER A 55 25.37 -57.07 2.78
N GLY A 56 24.42 -57.12 3.73
CA GLY A 56 24.37 -58.02 4.91
C GLY A 56 25.31 -57.67 6.08
N GLY A 57 24.98 -57.80 7.36
CA GLY A 57 23.88 -58.46 8.08
C GLY A 57 24.46 -58.98 9.41
N GLY A 58 23.70 -58.92 10.52
CA GLY A 58 23.97 -59.75 11.70
C GLY A 58 24.27 -59.03 13.04
N SER A 59 23.21 -58.92 13.83
CA SER A 59 23.03 -58.94 15.30
C SER A 59 24.24 -59.18 16.24
N THR A 60 24.31 -58.45 17.37
CA THR A 60 24.07 -58.95 18.75
C THR A 60 24.48 -57.95 19.87
N ALA A 61 23.61 -57.85 20.89
CA ALA A 61 23.85 -57.74 22.33
C ALA A 61 24.70 -56.61 22.99
N MET A 62 23.98 -55.83 23.84
CA MET A 62 24.28 -55.48 25.24
C MET A 62 25.61 -54.79 25.62
N SER A 63 25.53 -53.51 26.06
CA SER A 63 25.77 -53.09 27.46
C SER A 63 26.28 -51.63 27.59
N LYS A 64 25.51 -50.82 28.33
CA LYS A 64 25.92 -49.96 29.46
C LYS A 64 27.15 -49.04 29.29
N GLY A 65 26.92 -47.72 29.29
CA GLY A 65 27.97 -46.77 29.69
C GLY A 65 27.72 -45.30 29.32
N LYS A 66 27.23 -44.53 30.30
CA LYS A 66 27.57 -43.13 30.66
C LYS A 66 28.26 -42.19 29.63
N LEU A 67 27.64 -40.99 29.56
CA LEU A 67 28.20 -39.62 29.59
C LEU A 67 28.66 -38.91 28.31
N SER A 68 28.08 -37.71 28.19
CA SER A 68 28.59 -36.40 27.71
C SER A 68 28.72 -36.09 26.22
N ASP A 69 28.00 -34.99 25.90
CA ASP A 69 28.37 -33.85 25.07
C ASP A 69 28.43 -33.98 23.55
N GLY A 70 27.63 -33.09 22.93
CA GLY A 70 27.77 -32.62 21.56
C GLY A 70 26.83 -33.29 20.59
N GLU A 71 25.94 -32.50 19.97
CA GLU A 71 25.95 -32.22 18.53
C GLU A 71 24.55 -31.81 18.01
N SER A 72 24.48 -30.56 17.54
CA SER A 72 23.81 -30.13 16.30
C SER A 72 22.44 -30.73 15.97
N ASP A 73 21.36 -30.05 16.39
CA ASP A 73 20.04 -30.20 15.76
C ASP A 73 20.11 -29.64 14.32
N THR A 74 20.20 -30.55 13.35
CA THR A 74 19.97 -30.25 11.93
C THR A 74 18.55 -30.68 11.61
N ASP A 75 17.59 -29.79 11.84
CA ASP A 75 16.22 -29.96 11.34
C ASP A 75 16.26 -29.80 9.83
N SER A 76 16.20 -30.93 9.13
CA SER A 76 16.03 -30.98 7.68
C SER A 76 14.55 -30.78 7.39
N GLU A 77 14.12 -29.52 7.36
CA GLU A 77 12.81 -29.13 6.85
C GLU A 77 12.81 -29.27 5.32
N GLU A 78 12.58 -30.49 4.85
CA GLU A 78 12.16 -30.75 3.47
C GLU A 78 10.76 -30.18 3.26
N SER A 79 10.72 -28.86 3.08
CA SER A 79 9.53 -28.15 2.64
C SER A 79 9.30 -28.50 1.17
N ASP A 80 8.31 -29.34 0.94
CA ASP A 80 7.68 -29.56 -0.35
C ASP A 80 7.29 -28.20 -0.94
N LEU A 81 8.13 -27.69 -1.84
CA LEU A 81 7.78 -26.61 -2.74
C LEU A 81 6.71 -27.15 -3.69
N SER A 82 5.47 -27.10 -3.22
CA SER A 82 4.30 -27.14 -4.08
C SER A 82 4.33 -25.87 -4.92
N GLY A 83 5.11 -25.92 -6.00
CA GLY A 83 5.05 -24.98 -7.11
C GLY A 83 3.66 -25.11 -7.72
N SER A 84 2.69 -24.42 -7.14
CA SER A 84 1.44 -24.12 -7.79
C SER A 84 1.78 -23.46 -9.11
N ASP A 85 1.28 -24.03 -10.20
CA ASP A 85 1.34 -23.46 -11.54
C ASP A 85 1.13 -21.94 -11.45
N GLY A 86 2.11 -21.19 -11.96
CA GLY A 86 2.11 -19.74 -11.91
C GLY A 86 0.91 -19.22 -12.68
N GLU A 87 -0.15 -18.88 -11.96
CA GLU A 87 -1.10 -17.88 -12.45
C GLU A 87 -0.27 -16.62 -12.68
N ASP A 88 -0.15 -16.22 -13.94
CA ASP A 88 0.41 -14.92 -14.31
C ASP A 88 -0.36 -13.88 -13.48
N THR A 89 0.27 -13.39 -12.42
CA THR A 89 -0.33 -12.38 -11.55
C THR A 89 -0.52 -11.15 -12.43
N SER A 90 -1.69 -10.52 -12.42
CA SER A 90 -1.88 -9.28 -13.16
C SER A 90 -1.15 -8.13 -12.47
N TRP A 91 -0.84 -7.06 -13.19
CA TRP A 91 -0.25 -5.85 -12.62
C TRP A 91 -1.11 -5.31 -11.48
N ILE A 92 -2.44 -5.31 -11.64
CA ILE A 92 -3.39 -4.84 -10.62
C ILE A 92 -3.31 -5.68 -9.34
N SER A 93 -3.36 -7.02 -9.47
CA SER A 93 -3.25 -7.94 -8.34
C SER A 93 -1.91 -7.76 -7.63
N TRP A 94 -0.81 -7.67 -8.40
CA TRP A 94 0.51 -7.41 -7.86
C TRP A 94 0.57 -6.09 -7.10
N PHE A 95 0.13 -4.98 -7.72
CA PHE A 95 0.16 -3.66 -7.13
C PHE A 95 -0.65 -3.62 -5.82
N CYS A 96 -1.83 -4.23 -5.79
CA CYS A 96 -2.67 -4.29 -4.58
C CYS A 96 -2.06 -5.20 -3.49
N SER A 97 -1.24 -6.19 -3.87
CA SER A 97 -0.52 -7.07 -2.94
C SER A 97 0.73 -6.44 -2.30
N LEU A 98 1.24 -5.34 -2.87
CA LEU A 98 2.44 -4.68 -2.37
C LEU A 98 2.24 -4.20 -0.94
N ARG A 99 3.29 -4.34 -0.14
CA ARG A 99 3.31 -3.87 1.24
C ARG A 99 3.07 -2.36 1.29
N GLY A 100 2.02 -1.95 2.01
CA GLY A 100 1.57 -0.55 2.08
C GLY A 100 0.35 -0.26 1.22
N ASN A 101 0.01 -1.09 0.24
CA ASN A 101 -1.13 -0.91 -0.66
C ASN A 101 -2.40 -1.62 -0.20
N GLU A 102 -2.47 -2.03 1.07
CA GLU A 102 -3.57 -2.86 1.58
C GLU A 102 -4.93 -2.12 1.59
N PHE A 103 -4.93 -0.80 1.37
CA PHE A 103 -6.15 0.00 1.26
C PHE A 103 -6.78 -0.06 -0.14
N PHE A 104 -6.03 -0.41 -1.17
CA PHE A 104 -6.57 -0.52 -2.52
C PHE A 104 -7.47 -1.76 -2.64
N CYS A 105 -8.53 -1.64 -3.43
CA CYS A 105 -9.21 -2.77 -4.03
C CYS A 105 -8.75 -2.92 -5.48
N GLU A 106 -8.86 -4.14 -6.00
CA GLU A 106 -8.60 -4.43 -7.41
C GLU A 106 -9.74 -3.85 -8.25
N VAL A 107 -9.40 -3.00 -9.21
CA VAL A 107 -10.35 -2.41 -10.17
C VAL A 107 -10.56 -3.40 -11.31
N ASP A 108 -11.81 -3.64 -11.69
CA ASP A 108 -12.15 -4.52 -12.81
C ASP A 108 -11.57 -3.98 -14.13
N ASP A 109 -10.92 -4.84 -14.93
CA ASP A 109 -10.38 -4.46 -16.24
C ASP A 109 -11.46 -3.86 -17.16
N ASP A 110 -12.68 -4.41 -17.15
CA ASP A 110 -13.83 -3.88 -17.90
C ASP A 110 -14.14 -2.41 -17.57
N TYR A 111 -13.91 -1.98 -16.32
CA TYR A 111 -14.11 -0.59 -15.92
C TYR A 111 -13.03 0.32 -16.50
N ILE A 112 -11.79 -0.17 -16.54
CA ILE A 112 -10.62 0.55 -17.06
C ILE A 112 -10.68 0.64 -18.59
N GLN A 113 -11.10 -0.42 -19.28
CA GLN A 113 -11.20 -0.48 -20.74
C GLN A 113 -12.30 0.44 -21.32
N ASP A 114 -13.24 0.91 -20.49
CA ASP A 114 -14.23 1.90 -20.91
C ASP A 114 -13.68 3.32 -20.76
N ASP A 115 -13.23 3.89 -21.89
CA ASP A 115 -12.66 5.24 -22.01
C ASP A 115 -13.51 6.34 -21.36
N PHE A 116 -14.82 6.16 -21.27
CA PHE A 116 -15.70 7.13 -20.62
C PHE A 116 -15.35 7.30 -19.14
N ASN A 117 -14.99 6.21 -18.45
CA ASN A 117 -14.60 6.22 -17.05
C ASN A 117 -13.25 6.91 -16.83
N LEU A 118 -12.38 6.91 -17.85
CA LEU A 118 -11.03 7.48 -17.81
C LEU A 118 -10.96 8.93 -18.31
N CYS A 119 -12.09 9.50 -18.73
CA CYS A 119 -12.14 10.85 -19.30
C CYS A 119 -11.42 11.90 -18.43
N GLY A 120 -10.55 12.69 -19.09
CA GLY A 120 -9.78 13.78 -18.48
C GLY A 120 -8.51 13.36 -17.71
N LEU A 121 -8.17 12.07 -17.64
CA LEU A 121 -6.94 11.60 -16.97
C LEU A 121 -5.69 11.72 -17.86
N SER A 122 -5.82 11.61 -19.17
CA SER A 122 -4.70 11.71 -20.13
C SER A 122 -3.95 13.05 -20.06
N GLY A 123 -4.63 14.14 -19.69
CA GLY A 123 -4.00 15.45 -19.47
C GLY A 123 -3.33 15.62 -18.10
N GLN A 124 -3.50 14.67 -17.18
CA GLN A 124 -2.98 14.73 -15.81
C GLN A 124 -1.80 13.78 -15.58
N VAL A 125 -1.73 12.69 -16.35
CA VAL A 125 -0.74 11.62 -16.17
C VAL A 125 0.27 11.65 -17.33
N PRO A 126 1.59 11.71 -17.06
CA PRO A 126 2.62 11.57 -18.09
C PRO A 126 2.65 10.15 -18.63
N TYR A 127 3.07 9.93 -19.88
CA TYR A 127 3.15 8.59 -20.49
C TYR A 127 1.83 7.79 -20.40
N TYR A 128 0.67 8.47 -20.42
CA TYR A 128 -0.64 7.89 -20.15
C TYR A 128 -0.92 6.57 -20.89
N GLU A 129 -0.68 6.51 -22.21
CA GLU A 129 -0.91 5.28 -23.00
C GLU A 129 -0.04 4.12 -22.51
N TYR A 130 1.26 4.34 -22.29
CA TYR A 130 2.18 3.31 -21.78
C TYR A 130 1.85 2.88 -20.34
N ALA A 131 1.43 3.83 -19.50
CA ALA A 131 0.99 3.56 -18.14
C ALA A 131 -0.28 2.71 -18.14
N LEU A 132 -1.21 2.97 -19.06
CA LEU A 132 -2.45 2.21 -19.21
C LEU A 132 -2.19 0.79 -19.75
N ASP A 133 -1.34 0.67 -20.77
CA ASP A 133 -0.90 -0.64 -21.30
C ASP A 133 -0.25 -1.48 -20.20
N LEU A 134 0.59 -0.87 -19.35
CA LEU A 134 1.22 -1.54 -18.21
C LEU A 134 0.20 -2.03 -17.17
N ILE A 135 -0.80 -1.21 -16.82
CA ILE A 135 -1.85 -1.58 -15.86
C ILE A 135 -2.70 -2.75 -16.37
N LEU A 136 -2.97 -2.79 -17.67
CA LEU A 136 -3.82 -3.80 -18.31
C LEU A 136 -3.03 -5.03 -18.82
N ASP A 137 -1.73 -5.13 -18.48
CA ASP A 137 -0.83 -6.18 -18.96
C ASP A 137 -0.85 -6.37 -20.49
N VAL A 138 -1.06 -5.27 -21.23
CA VAL A 138 -1.05 -5.27 -22.70
C VAL A 138 0.40 -5.24 -23.18
N GLU A 139 0.78 -6.21 -24.02
CA GLU A 139 2.11 -6.19 -24.65
C GLU A 139 2.29 -4.89 -25.43
N SER A 140 3.38 -4.16 -25.12
CA SER A 140 3.68 -2.90 -25.79
C SER A 140 3.89 -3.16 -27.29
N SER A 141 2.86 -2.81 -28.08
CA SER A 141 2.89 -2.94 -29.54
C SER A 141 3.90 -2.00 -30.21
N HIS A 142 4.59 -1.18 -29.41
CA HIS A 142 5.32 0.00 -29.85
C HIS A 142 6.76 -0.34 -30.29
N GLY A 143 7.31 -1.50 -29.91
CA GLY A 143 8.67 -1.90 -30.30
C GLY A 143 9.76 -0.93 -29.82
N ASP A 144 9.40 -0.02 -28.93
CA ASP A 144 10.24 1.07 -28.45
C ASP A 144 11.16 0.56 -27.34
N MET A 145 12.46 0.75 -27.54
CA MET A 145 13.45 0.53 -26.49
C MET A 145 13.53 1.76 -25.60
N PHE A 146 12.97 1.67 -24.40
CA PHE A 146 13.10 2.70 -23.37
C PHE A 146 14.41 2.56 -22.57
N THR A 147 14.93 3.68 -22.10
CA THR A 147 15.98 3.66 -21.07
C THR A 147 15.40 3.19 -19.73
N GLU A 148 16.26 2.72 -18.83
CA GLU A 148 15.85 2.35 -17.46
C GLU A 148 15.14 3.51 -16.74
N GLU A 149 15.67 4.73 -16.87
CA GLU A 149 15.06 5.94 -16.30
C GLU A 149 13.65 6.22 -16.88
N GLN A 150 13.44 5.97 -18.18
CA GLN A 150 12.11 6.13 -18.79
C GLN A 150 11.14 5.07 -18.28
N ASN A 151 11.58 3.82 -18.08
CA ASN A 151 10.75 2.77 -17.51
C ASN A 151 10.33 3.11 -16.08
N GLU A 152 11.24 3.62 -15.23
CA GLU A 152 10.88 4.08 -13.89
C GLU A 152 9.83 5.21 -13.90
N LEU A 153 9.88 6.11 -14.89
CA LEU A 153 8.88 7.16 -15.06
C LEU A 153 7.51 6.59 -15.51
N ILE A 154 7.50 5.57 -16.35
CA ILE A 154 6.27 4.87 -16.78
C ILE A 154 5.66 4.10 -15.61
N GLU A 155 6.45 3.37 -14.82
CA GLU A 155 5.97 2.68 -13.62
C GLU A 155 5.35 3.67 -12.63
N SER A 156 6.03 4.78 -12.34
CA SER A 156 5.51 5.86 -11.48
C SER A 156 4.24 6.49 -12.04
N ALA A 157 4.13 6.62 -13.36
CA ALA A 157 2.92 7.08 -14.03
C ALA A 157 1.76 6.09 -13.91
N ALA A 158 2.02 4.78 -14.00
CA ALA A 158 1.04 3.72 -13.82
C ALA A 158 0.50 3.69 -12.38
N GLU A 159 1.35 3.79 -11.37
CA GLU A 159 0.90 3.92 -9.97
C GLU A 159 -0.02 5.13 -9.78
N MET A 160 0.34 6.27 -10.37
CA MET A 160 -0.47 7.49 -10.31
C MET A 160 -1.79 7.35 -11.05
N LEU A 161 -1.76 6.79 -12.26
CA LEU A 161 -2.95 6.55 -13.07
C LEU A 161 -3.92 5.61 -12.36
N TYR A 162 -3.41 4.47 -11.87
CA TYR A 162 -4.22 3.50 -11.14
C TYR A 162 -4.87 4.13 -9.89
N GLY A 163 -4.14 4.96 -9.13
CA GLY A 163 -4.70 5.70 -8.01
C GLY A 163 -5.84 6.64 -8.41
N LEU A 164 -5.71 7.34 -9.55
CA LEU A 164 -6.75 8.24 -10.09
C LEU A 164 -7.96 7.49 -10.69
N ILE A 165 -7.76 6.28 -11.16
CA ILE A 165 -8.84 5.37 -11.57
C ILE A 165 -9.56 4.84 -10.32
N HIS A 166 -8.80 4.39 -9.32
CA HIS A 166 -9.31 3.80 -8.11
C HIS A 166 -10.27 4.73 -7.36
N VAL A 167 -9.94 6.02 -7.23
CA VAL A 167 -10.85 7.00 -6.58
C VAL A 167 -12.20 7.13 -7.28
N ARG A 168 -12.25 6.96 -8.59
CA ARG A 168 -13.51 6.95 -9.36
C ARG A 168 -14.23 5.63 -9.18
N TYR A 169 -13.49 4.52 -9.24
CA TYR A 169 -14.04 3.17 -9.13
C TYR A 169 -14.73 2.91 -7.79
N ILE A 170 -14.12 3.32 -6.66
CA ILE A 170 -14.67 3.09 -5.32
C ILE A 170 -15.96 3.87 -5.02
N LEU A 171 -16.41 4.73 -5.94
CA LEU A 171 -17.71 5.40 -5.88
C LEU A 171 -18.80 4.68 -6.67
N THR A 172 -18.43 3.68 -7.48
CA THR A 172 -19.37 2.81 -8.21
C THR A 172 -19.96 1.74 -7.29
N SER A 173 -21.05 1.08 -7.72
CA SER A 173 -21.64 -0.01 -6.94
C SER A 173 -20.70 -1.20 -6.76
N LYS A 174 -19.89 -1.55 -7.77
CA LYS A 174 -18.92 -2.64 -7.68
C LYS A 174 -17.76 -2.28 -6.75
N GLY A 175 -17.16 -1.10 -6.92
CA GLY A 175 -16.08 -0.63 -6.06
C GLY A 175 -16.51 -0.46 -4.59
N LEU A 176 -17.73 0.03 -4.33
CA LEU A 176 -18.28 0.08 -2.96
C LEU A 176 -18.41 -1.31 -2.34
N ALA A 177 -18.80 -2.33 -3.11
CA ALA A 177 -18.91 -3.70 -2.64
C ALA A 177 -17.52 -4.30 -2.34
N ALA A 178 -16.53 -4.10 -3.21
CA ALA A 178 -15.16 -4.54 -2.96
C ALA A 178 -14.57 -3.89 -1.69
N MET A 179 -14.77 -2.58 -1.52
CA MET A 179 -14.33 -1.87 -0.32
C MET A 179 -15.11 -2.29 0.94
N LEU A 180 -16.36 -2.74 0.81
CA LEU A 180 -17.14 -3.27 1.93
C LEU A 180 -16.52 -4.55 2.49
N ASP A 181 -16.03 -5.44 1.64
CA ASP A 181 -15.42 -6.68 2.10
C ASP A 181 -14.10 -6.42 2.84
N LYS A 182 -13.29 -5.50 2.32
CA LYS A 182 -12.10 -4.99 3.04
C LYS A 182 -12.44 -4.32 4.37
N TYR A 183 -13.52 -3.55 4.43
CA TYR A 183 -14.00 -2.92 5.67
C TYR A 183 -14.38 -3.95 6.74
N LYS A 184 -15.07 -5.04 6.35
CA LYS A 184 -15.42 -6.16 7.25
C LYS A 184 -14.19 -6.89 7.77
N ASN A 185 -13.14 -6.99 6.95
CA ASN A 185 -11.89 -7.66 7.28
C ASN A 185 -10.91 -6.79 8.10
N TYR A 186 -11.26 -5.53 8.37
CA TYR A 186 -10.43 -4.55 9.09
C TYR A 186 -9.15 -4.14 8.36
N ASP A 187 -9.09 -4.30 7.05
CA ASP A 187 -7.92 -3.99 6.21
C ASP A 187 -7.51 -2.51 6.32
N PHE A 188 -8.49 -1.63 6.48
CA PHE A 188 -8.29 -0.18 6.64
C PHE A 188 -7.84 0.23 8.05
N GLY A 189 -7.74 -0.75 8.95
CA GLY A 189 -7.40 -0.54 10.35
C GLY A 189 -8.57 -0.07 11.21
N ARG A 190 -8.20 0.35 12.42
CA ARG A 190 -9.14 0.63 13.51
C ARG A 190 -8.86 1.97 14.15
N CYS A 191 -9.92 2.61 14.64
CA CYS A 191 -9.85 3.89 15.32
C CYS A 191 -8.87 3.84 16.51
N PRO A 192 -7.94 4.80 16.63
CA PRO A 192 -7.00 4.84 17.73
C PRO A 192 -7.61 5.31 19.06
N ARG A 193 -8.80 5.95 19.03
CA ARG A 193 -9.47 6.40 20.26
C ARG A 193 -9.95 5.20 21.08
N VAL A 194 -9.53 5.15 22.33
CA VAL A 194 -9.92 4.11 23.32
C VAL A 194 -11.44 3.94 23.39
N HIS A 195 -12.19 5.04 23.48
CA HIS A 195 -13.66 5.00 23.58
C HIS A 195 -14.39 4.68 22.27
N CYS A 196 -13.65 4.50 21.16
CA CYS A 196 -14.22 3.90 19.95
C CYS A 196 -14.18 2.37 19.98
N SER A 197 -13.47 1.76 20.94
CA SER A 197 -13.40 0.29 21.11
C SER A 197 -12.92 -0.44 19.84
N GLY A 198 -11.93 0.12 19.15
CA GLY A 198 -11.38 -0.50 17.95
C GLY A 198 -12.32 -0.54 16.74
N GLN A 199 -13.21 0.46 16.62
CA GLN A 199 -14.10 0.65 15.47
C GLN A 199 -13.32 0.56 14.13
N PRO A 200 -13.75 -0.27 13.16
CA PRO A 200 -13.17 -0.27 11.82
C PRO A 200 -13.33 1.09 11.13
N CYS A 201 -12.27 1.52 10.46
CA CYS A 201 -12.21 2.82 9.76
C CYS A 201 -12.31 2.65 8.24
N LEU A 202 -12.37 3.77 7.52
CA LEU A 202 -12.34 3.83 6.06
C LEU A 202 -11.19 4.74 5.61
N PRO A 203 -10.49 4.45 4.51
CA PRO A 203 -9.51 5.36 3.93
C PRO A 203 -10.19 6.64 3.43
N VAL A 204 -9.45 7.75 3.44
CA VAL A 204 -9.96 9.05 2.97
C VAL A 204 -8.82 9.99 2.61
N GLY A 205 -9.02 10.77 1.55
CA GLY A 205 -8.20 11.93 1.21
C GLY A 205 -8.73 13.21 1.83
N GLN A 206 -7.84 14.12 2.25
CA GLN A 206 -8.25 15.47 2.67
C GLN A 206 -8.38 16.45 1.48
N SER A 207 -7.95 16.02 0.29
CA SER A 207 -7.99 16.74 -0.97
C SER A 207 -8.10 15.73 -2.10
N ASP A 208 -8.80 16.11 -3.16
CA ASP A 208 -8.88 15.35 -4.42
C ASP A 208 -7.75 15.76 -5.39
N ILE A 209 -6.89 16.70 -5.00
CA ILE A 209 -5.73 17.14 -5.78
C ILE A 209 -4.52 16.26 -5.42
N PRO A 210 -3.90 15.56 -6.40
CA PRO A 210 -2.72 14.74 -6.15
C PRO A 210 -1.58 15.52 -5.50
N ARG A 211 -0.79 14.82 -4.69
CA ARG A 211 0.38 15.27 -3.93
C ARG A 211 0.06 16.35 -2.89
N SER A 212 -1.22 16.62 -2.63
CA SER A 212 -1.64 17.60 -1.62
C SER A 212 -1.52 17.07 -0.19
N SER A 213 -1.88 15.81 0.03
CA SER A 213 -1.83 15.18 1.35
C SER A 213 -1.92 13.67 1.23
N ASN A 214 -1.19 12.97 2.09
CA ASN A 214 -1.25 11.52 2.16
C ASN A 214 -2.57 11.04 2.79
N VAL A 215 -2.94 9.79 2.50
CA VAL A 215 -4.17 9.16 2.98
C VAL A 215 -4.31 9.21 4.50
N LYS A 216 -5.54 9.42 4.96
CA LYS A 216 -5.97 9.31 6.36
C LYS A 216 -6.96 8.17 6.50
N ILE A 217 -7.30 7.84 7.74
CA ILE A 217 -8.42 6.96 8.05
C ILE A 217 -9.52 7.74 8.76
N TYR A 218 -10.75 7.61 8.28
CA TYR A 218 -11.95 8.16 8.89
C TYR A 218 -12.60 7.13 9.81
N CYS A 219 -12.84 7.51 11.05
CA CYS A 219 -13.59 6.69 11.99
C CYS A 219 -15.09 7.06 11.95
N PRO A 220 -16.00 6.15 11.56
CA PRO A 220 -17.43 6.43 11.52
C PRO A 220 -18.08 6.57 12.89
N LYS A 221 -17.41 6.17 13.98
CA LYS A 221 -17.93 6.24 15.34
C LYS A 221 -17.70 7.58 16.02
N CYS A 222 -16.48 8.10 15.93
CA CYS A 222 -16.17 9.42 16.47
C CYS A 222 -16.19 10.54 15.44
N GLU A 223 -16.43 10.22 14.16
CA GLU A 223 -16.60 11.16 13.05
C GLU A 223 -15.38 12.07 12.87
N ASP A 224 -14.19 11.47 12.87
CA ASP A 224 -12.90 12.19 12.93
C ASP A 224 -11.80 11.42 12.18
N LEU A 225 -10.73 12.15 11.83
CA LEU A 225 -9.63 11.69 10.97
C LEU A 225 -8.38 11.32 11.76
N TYR A 226 -7.71 10.26 11.34
CA TYR A 226 -6.47 9.78 11.94
C TYR A 226 -5.42 9.39 10.90
N TYR A 227 -4.16 9.36 11.32
CA TYR A 227 -3.10 8.77 10.51
C TYR A 227 -3.21 7.24 10.51
N PRO A 228 -2.94 6.57 9.38
CA PRO A 228 -2.73 5.12 9.36
C PRO A 228 -1.64 4.73 10.37
N ARG A 229 -1.78 3.55 11.00
CA ARG A 229 -0.77 3.06 11.95
C ARG A 229 0.50 2.58 11.26
N SER A 230 0.36 1.99 10.08
CA SER A 230 1.49 1.51 9.28
C SER A 230 2.18 2.69 8.60
N LYS A 231 3.51 2.77 8.74
CA LYS A 231 4.32 3.76 8.01
C LYS A 231 4.26 3.55 6.50
N TYR A 232 4.12 2.31 6.05
CA TYR A 232 4.05 1.96 4.62
C TYR A 232 2.77 2.54 3.98
N GLN A 233 1.64 2.44 4.66
CA GLN A 233 0.36 3.03 4.22
C GLN A 233 0.36 4.56 4.27
N SER A 234 1.19 5.15 5.15
CA SER A 234 1.20 6.60 5.37
C SER A 234 1.79 7.37 4.18
N ASN A 235 2.44 6.72 3.23
CA ASN A 235 3.03 7.34 2.04
C ASN A 235 2.09 7.38 0.82
N ILE A 236 0.94 6.71 0.88
CA ILE A 236 -0.03 6.71 -0.22
C ILE A 236 -0.68 8.09 -0.33
N ASP A 237 -0.89 8.56 -1.56
CA ASP A 237 -1.62 9.78 -1.83
C ASP A 237 -3.09 9.66 -1.42
N GLY A 238 -3.59 10.63 -0.66
CA GLY A 238 -5.00 10.67 -0.26
C GLY A 238 -5.95 10.88 -1.44
N ALA A 239 -5.50 11.52 -2.51
CA ALA A 239 -6.31 11.76 -3.71
C ALA A 239 -6.79 10.46 -4.37
N TYR A 240 -6.10 9.33 -4.14
CA TYR A 240 -6.48 8.01 -4.67
C TYR A 240 -7.67 7.35 -3.95
N PHE A 241 -8.14 7.97 -2.85
CA PHE A 241 -9.35 7.60 -2.12
C PHE A 241 -10.38 8.73 -2.10
N GLY A 242 -9.91 9.96 -2.26
CA GLY A 242 -10.73 11.15 -2.36
C GLY A 242 -11.45 11.53 -1.06
N THR A 243 -12.11 12.67 -1.11
CA THR A 243 -12.84 13.25 0.02
C THR A 243 -14.23 12.63 0.21
N THR A 244 -14.77 12.00 -0.84
CA THR A 244 -16.18 11.58 -0.90
C THR A 244 -16.43 10.17 -0.39
N PHE A 245 -15.51 9.24 -0.68
CA PHE A 245 -15.69 7.81 -0.50
C PHE A 245 -16.29 7.39 0.87
N PRO A 246 -15.72 7.75 2.03
CA PRO A 246 -16.23 7.24 3.31
C PRO A 246 -17.68 7.69 3.60
N HIS A 247 -18.05 8.87 3.11
CA HIS A 247 -19.38 9.44 3.32
C HIS A 247 -20.41 8.74 2.42
N LEU A 248 -20.10 8.59 1.13
CA LEU A 248 -20.95 7.85 0.19
C LEU A 248 -21.12 6.39 0.62
N PHE A 249 -20.03 5.76 1.08
CA PHE A 249 -20.05 4.39 1.59
C PHE A 249 -21.05 4.23 2.74
N LEU A 250 -21.02 5.13 3.74
CA LEU A 250 -21.95 5.07 4.88
C LEU A 250 -23.37 5.51 4.52
N MET A 251 -23.56 6.33 3.49
CA MET A 251 -24.89 6.63 2.94
C MET A 251 -25.49 5.39 2.26
N THR A 252 -24.67 4.62 1.56
CA THR A 252 -25.06 3.39 0.84
C THR A 252 -25.32 2.23 1.80
N TYR A 253 -24.51 2.11 2.86
CA TYR A 253 -24.62 1.07 3.88
C TYR A 253 -24.98 1.66 5.27
N PRO A 254 -26.19 2.21 5.45
CA PRO A 254 -26.56 2.93 6.68
C PRO A 254 -26.57 2.03 7.92
N HIS A 255 -26.77 0.72 7.76
CA HIS A 255 -26.74 -0.26 8.84
C HIS A 255 -25.34 -0.46 9.46
N LEU A 256 -24.28 0.01 8.79
CA LEU A 256 -22.90 -0.03 9.30
C LEU A 256 -22.54 1.20 10.13
N LYS A 257 -23.40 2.22 10.19
CA LYS A 257 -23.16 3.42 11.00
C LYS A 257 -23.22 3.07 12.49
N PRO A 258 -22.11 3.17 13.23
CA PRO A 258 -22.07 2.83 14.65
C PRO A 258 -22.76 3.90 15.50
N GLN A 259 -23.19 3.51 16.70
CA GLN A 259 -23.62 4.46 17.72
C GLN A 259 -22.44 5.28 18.23
N LYS A 260 -22.66 6.59 18.48
CA LYS A 260 -21.63 7.49 19.00
C LYS A 260 -21.06 6.98 20.34
N PRO A 261 -19.77 7.26 20.65
CA PRO A 261 -19.19 6.88 21.92
C PRO A 261 -20.01 7.39 23.10
N SER A 262 -20.44 6.48 23.98
CA SER A 262 -21.20 6.82 25.18
C SER A 262 -20.32 7.43 26.28
N GLN A 263 -19.00 7.24 26.18
CA GLN A 263 -18.02 7.68 27.17
C GLN A 263 -16.95 8.56 26.54
N GLN A 264 -16.47 9.52 27.32
CA GLN A 264 -15.31 10.34 27.01
C GLN A 264 -14.30 10.23 28.15
N TYR A 265 -13.03 10.46 27.84
CA TYR A 265 -11.98 10.43 28.84
C TYR A 265 -12.22 11.54 29.87
N VAL A 266 -12.25 11.15 31.15
CA VAL A 266 -12.38 12.09 32.26
C VAL A 266 -11.02 12.20 32.93
N PRO A 267 -10.26 13.29 32.72
CA PRO A 267 -8.96 13.46 33.34
C PRO A 267 -9.12 13.60 34.86
N LYS A 268 -8.30 12.87 35.61
CA LYS A 268 -8.32 12.85 37.07
C LYS A 268 -6.93 13.00 37.65
N VAL A 269 -6.81 13.73 38.76
CA VAL A 269 -5.61 13.84 39.58
C VAL A 269 -5.98 13.44 41.00
N PHE A 270 -5.30 12.43 41.56
CA PHE A 270 -5.64 11.81 42.85
C PHE A 270 -7.12 11.40 43.01
N GLY A 271 -7.75 10.97 41.91
CA GLY A 271 -9.16 10.57 41.88
C GLY A 271 -10.16 11.73 41.67
N PHE A 272 -9.73 12.97 41.81
CA PHE A 272 -10.57 14.15 41.57
C PHE A 272 -10.57 14.54 40.10
N LYS A 273 -11.75 14.88 39.57
CA LYS A 273 -11.90 15.36 38.20
C LYS A 273 -11.24 16.74 38.06
N LEU A 274 -10.48 16.96 36.99
CA LEU A 274 -9.98 18.30 36.67
C LEU A 274 -11.14 19.22 36.26
N HIS A 275 -11.13 20.45 36.77
CA HIS A 275 -12.04 21.49 36.32
C HIS A 275 -11.67 21.96 34.91
N LYS A 276 -12.66 22.37 34.11
CA LYS A 276 -12.37 22.97 32.81
C LYS A 276 -11.83 24.39 33.06
N PRO A 277 -10.77 24.81 32.34
CA PRO A 277 -10.28 26.18 32.43
C PRO A 277 -11.33 27.20 31.98
#